data_AF-A0A0D0VSS0-F1
#
_entry.id   AF-A0A0D0VSS0-F1
#
_cell.length_a   1.000
_cell.length_b   1.000
_cell.length_c   1.000
_cell.angle_alpha   90.00
_cell.angle_beta   90.00
_cell.angle_gamma   90.00
#
_symmetry.space_group_name_H-M   'P 1'
#
loop_
_entity.id
_entity.type
_entity.pdbx_description
1 polymer ?
#
loop_
_entity_poly.entity_id
_entity_poly.type
_entity_poly.pdbx_seq_one_letter_code
_entity_poly.pdbx_strand_id
1 'polypeptide(L)'
;MSFGPYINQTCGIDSTEQTFPRMADIYSAFRGDLCPPIPQLATWAGQFIVSKKRILENQLRLYENLRSKFHAPPEHWIWKEGWWNNKPSNPTLGHALERSWPVIFDCTNYRKAETCGEGHDSTCQCVD
;
A
#
# COMPACT_ATOMS: atom_id res chain seq x y z
N MET A 1 5.03 9.33 1.51
CA MET A 1 5.43 9.59 0.13
C MET A 1 6.68 8.79 -0.23
N SER A 2 6.62 8.08 -1.36
CA SER A 2 7.61 7.16 -1.95
C SER A 2 8.97 7.73 -2.43
N PHE A 3 10.02 6.92 -2.29
CA PHE A 3 11.31 7.08 -3.00
C PHE A 3 11.46 6.18 -4.23
N GLY A 4 10.48 5.32 -4.50
CA GLY A 4 10.40 4.56 -5.75
C GLY A 4 9.25 4.99 -6.64
N PRO A 5 9.15 4.41 -7.85
CA PRO A 5 8.17 4.78 -8.85
C PRO A 5 6.75 4.74 -8.34
N TYR A 6 5.99 5.79 -8.67
CA TYR A 6 4.56 5.76 -8.51
C TYR A 6 3.92 4.92 -9.59
N ILE A 7 2.94 4.13 -9.18
CA ILE A 7 2.10 3.35 -10.06
C ILE A 7 0.65 3.61 -9.69
N ASN A 8 -0.25 3.21 -10.57
CA ASN A 8 -1.67 3.17 -10.25
C ASN A 8 -2.08 1.76 -9.89
N GLN A 9 -3.10 1.67 -9.04
CA GLN A 9 -3.78 0.43 -8.72
C GLN A 9 -5.28 0.66 -8.63
N THR A 10 -6.07 -0.34 -8.98
CA THR A 10 -7.52 -0.36 -8.78
C THR A 10 -7.87 -1.58 -7.95
N CYS A 11 -8.14 -1.34 -6.67
CA CYS A 11 -8.53 -2.34 -5.66
C CYS A 11 -7.73 -3.64 -5.69
N GLY A 12 -6.40 -3.51 -5.75
CA GLY A 12 -5.45 -4.62 -5.70
C GLY A 12 -5.00 -5.14 -7.05
N ILE A 13 -5.42 -4.54 -8.16
CA ILE A 13 -4.79 -4.77 -9.46
C ILE A 13 -3.91 -3.56 -9.76
N ASP A 14 -2.59 -3.75 -9.85
CA ASP A 14 -1.67 -2.67 -10.18
C ASP A 14 -1.54 -2.45 -11.70
N SER A 15 -0.83 -1.39 -12.11
CA SER A 15 -0.61 -1.07 -13.52
C SER A 15 0.26 -2.08 -14.28
N THR A 16 0.83 -3.08 -13.59
CA THR A 16 1.55 -4.21 -14.18
C THR A 16 0.69 -5.48 -14.24
N GLU A 17 -0.63 -5.34 -14.01
CA GLU A 17 -1.61 -6.43 -13.95
C GLU A 17 -1.35 -7.44 -12.83
N GLN A 18 -0.49 -7.11 -11.86
CA GLN A 18 -0.29 -7.95 -10.69
C GLN A 18 -1.44 -7.78 -9.71
N THR A 19 -1.89 -8.92 -9.17
CA THR A 19 -2.97 -8.96 -8.18
C THR A 19 -2.42 -9.06 -6.77
N PHE A 20 -2.84 -8.14 -5.91
CA PHE A 20 -2.54 -8.02 -4.49
C PHE A 20 -3.85 -7.98 -3.71
N PRO A 21 -4.39 -9.14 -3.30
CA PRO A 21 -5.74 -9.25 -2.74
C PRO A 21 -6.02 -8.30 -1.57
N ARG A 22 -5.00 -8.03 -0.74
CA ARG A 22 -5.16 -7.24 0.49
C ARG A 22 -5.09 -5.73 0.32
N MET A 23 -4.77 -5.21 -0.87
CA MET A 23 -4.74 -3.74 -1.06
C MET A 23 -6.13 -3.11 -0.92
N ALA A 24 -7.18 -3.81 -1.36
CA ALA A 24 -8.57 -3.35 -1.19
C ALA A 24 -8.97 -3.31 0.30
N ASP A 25 -8.53 -4.30 1.09
CA ASP A 25 -8.78 -4.33 2.54
C ASP A 25 -7.97 -3.25 3.27
N ILE A 26 -6.72 -3.04 2.87
CA ILE A 26 -5.88 -1.97 3.41
C ILE A 26 -6.51 -0.61 3.13
N TYR A 27 -6.98 -0.38 1.90
CA TYR A 27 -7.74 0.82 1.58
C TYR A 27 -8.93 0.97 2.51
N SER A 28 -9.74 -0.08 2.64
CA SER A 28 -10.97 -0.02 3.43
C SER A 28 -10.71 0.25 4.91
N ALA A 29 -9.65 -0.35 5.46
CA ALA A 29 -9.26 -0.16 6.84
C ALA A 29 -8.72 1.24 7.14
N PHE A 30 -7.88 1.80 6.25
CA PHE A 30 -7.19 3.07 6.48
C PHE A 30 -7.95 4.29 5.98
N ARG A 31 -8.81 4.13 4.97
CA ARG A 31 -9.67 5.21 4.47
C ARG A 31 -11.06 5.23 5.09
N GLY A 32 -11.47 4.13 5.73
CA GLY A 32 -12.80 4.01 6.32
C GLY A 32 -13.93 3.99 5.29
N ASP A 33 -13.62 3.57 4.05
CA ASP A 33 -14.56 3.54 2.94
C ASP A 33 -14.24 2.34 2.03
N LEU A 34 -15.21 1.89 1.23
CA LEU A 34 -14.97 0.83 0.26
C LEU A 34 -13.94 1.28 -0.77
N CYS A 35 -13.08 0.35 -1.19
CA CYS A 35 -12.15 0.63 -2.28
C CYS A 35 -12.93 1.00 -3.56
N PRO A 36 -12.76 2.20 -4.10
CA PRO A 36 -13.55 2.65 -5.24
C PRO A 36 -13.03 2.03 -6.53
N PRO A 37 -13.90 1.81 -7.55
CA PRO A 37 -13.50 1.26 -8.85
C PRO A 37 -12.82 2.31 -9.74
N ILE A 38 -11.95 3.14 -9.16
CA ILE A 38 -11.17 4.17 -9.84
C ILE A 38 -9.70 4.05 -9.41
N PRO A 39 -8.74 4.46 -10.27
CA PRO A 39 -7.33 4.39 -9.94
C PRO A 39 -6.99 5.12 -8.64
N GLN A 40 -6.19 4.45 -7.81
CA GLN A 40 -5.57 4.99 -6.61
C GLN A 40 -4.05 5.00 -6.79
N LEU A 41 -3.40 5.97 -6.17
CA LEU A 41 -1.95 6.03 -6.16
C LEU A 41 -1.38 4.86 -5.33
N ALA A 42 -0.35 4.22 -5.86
CA ALA A 42 0.45 3.19 -5.21
C ALA A 42 1.94 3.41 -5.50
N THR A 43 2.81 2.68 -4.80
CA THR A 43 4.25 2.70 -5.07
C THR A 43 4.77 1.32 -5.46
N TRP A 44 5.68 1.26 -6.43
CA TRP A 44 6.33 0.02 -6.81
C TRP A 44 7.32 -0.48 -5.75
N ALA A 45 7.91 0.44 -4.95
CA ALA A 45 8.93 0.11 -3.96
C ALA A 45 8.59 0.67 -2.56
N GLY A 46 8.89 -0.11 -1.53
CA GLY A 46 8.48 0.13 -0.14
C GLY A 46 9.19 1.25 0.62
N GLN A 47 10.05 2.05 -0.02
CA GLN A 47 10.77 3.15 0.64
C GLN A 47 9.96 4.43 0.57
N PHE A 48 9.76 5.12 1.70
CA PHE A 48 8.97 6.34 1.77
C PHE A 48 9.39 7.26 2.92
N ILE A 49 9.08 8.55 2.80
CA ILE A 49 9.05 9.56 3.85
C ILE A 49 7.61 9.85 4.26
N VAL A 50 7.30 10.04 5.54
CA VAL A 50 5.97 10.45 5.98
C VAL A 50 6.07 11.38 7.17
N SER A 51 5.14 12.33 7.28
CA SER A 51 5.07 13.21 8.44
C SER A 51 4.54 12.47 9.67
N LYS A 52 4.93 12.96 10.85
CA LYS A 52 4.33 12.51 12.13
C LYS A 52 2.81 12.69 12.13
N LYS A 53 2.30 13.77 11.55
CA LYS A 53 0.86 14.07 11.49
C LYS A 53 0.09 12.97 10.77
N ARG A 54 0.51 12.57 9.56
CA ARG A 54 -0.14 11.49 8.79
C ARG A 54 -0.06 10.12 9.46
N ILE A 55 1.02 9.85 10.21
CA ILE A 55 1.09 8.64 11.04
C ILE A 55 0.00 8.67 12.12
N LEU A 56 -0.16 9.81 12.80
CA LEU A 56 -1.07 9.96 13.93
C LEU A 56 -2.54 10.14 13.53
N GLU A 57 -2.84 10.48 12.28
CA GLU A 57 -4.21 10.53 11.75
C GLU A 57 -4.85 9.14 11.69
N ASN A 58 -4.05 8.09 11.64
CA ASN A 58 -4.52 6.71 11.69
C ASN A 58 -4.59 6.18 13.13
N GLN A 59 -5.63 5.38 13.40
CA GLN A 59 -5.79 4.78 14.72
C GLN A 59 -4.75 3.67 14.94
N LEU A 60 -4.15 3.63 16.14
CA LEU A 60 -3.14 2.62 16.52
C LEU A 60 -3.58 1.19 16.22
N ARG A 61 -4.85 0.86 16.48
CA ARG A 61 -5.41 -0.48 16.24
C ARG A 61 -5.29 -0.97 14.80
N LEU A 62 -5.26 -0.06 13.82
CA LEU A 62 -5.09 -0.41 12.41
C LEU A 62 -3.67 -0.93 12.15
N TYR A 63 -2.68 -0.25 12.71
CA TYR A 63 -1.29 -0.68 12.66
C TYR A 63 -1.05 -1.98 13.42
N GLU A 64 -1.66 -2.14 14.61
CA GLU A 64 -1.59 -3.38 15.38
C GLU A 64 -2.23 -4.56 14.65
N ASN A 65 -3.39 -4.33 14.01
CA ASN A 65 -4.03 -5.35 13.20
C ASN A 65 -3.14 -5.78 12.03
N LEU A 66 -2.56 -4.84 11.27
CA LEU A 66 -1.59 -5.17 10.21
C LEU A 66 -0.40 -5.95 10.76
N ARG A 67 0.24 -5.45 11.83
CA ARG A 67 1.38 -6.10 12.48
C ARG A 67 1.05 -7.54 12.87
N SER A 68 -0.13 -7.79 13.44
CA SER A 68 -0.54 -9.15 13.83
C SER A 68 -0.54 -10.13 12.65
N LYS A 69 -0.84 -9.67 11.42
CA LYS A 69 -0.87 -10.52 10.22
C LYS A 69 0.53 -10.85 9.72
N PHE A 70 1.48 -9.92 9.84
CA PHE A 70 2.90 -10.18 9.53
C PHE A 70 3.56 -11.17 10.50
N HIS A 71 3.05 -11.26 11.72
CA HIS A 71 3.54 -12.18 12.74
C HIS A 71 2.65 -13.43 12.90
N ALA A 72 1.72 -13.66 11.97
CA ALA A 72 0.85 -14.81 12.02
C ALA A 72 1.64 -16.11 11.80
N PRO A 73 1.30 -17.22 12.48
CA PRO A 73 2.01 -18.49 12.31
C PRO A 73 1.77 -19.08 10.90
N PRO A 74 2.66 -19.93 10.37
CA PRO A 74 2.59 -20.45 8.99
C PRO A 74 1.26 -21.12 8.59
N GLU A 75 0.51 -21.65 9.56
CA GLU A 75 -0.79 -22.30 9.35
C GLU A 75 -1.91 -21.29 9.06
N HIS A 76 -1.69 -20.02 9.40
CA HIS A 76 -2.66 -18.95 9.22
C HIS A 76 -2.98 -18.73 7.73
N TRP A 77 -4.24 -18.44 7.42
CA TRP A 77 -4.74 -18.32 6.04
C TRP A 77 -4.01 -17.25 5.21
N ILE A 78 -3.41 -16.25 5.85
CA ILE A 78 -2.62 -15.19 5.19
C ILE A 78 -1.41 -15.73 4.42
N TRP A 79 -0.91 -16.91 4.78
CA TRP A 79 0.19 -17.58 4.06
C TRP A 79 -0.31 -18.36 2.83
N LYS A 80 -1.62 -18.61 2.73
CA LYS A 80 -2.24 -19.39 1.66
C LYS A 80 -2.79 -18.51 0.53
N GLU A 81 -2.91 -17.22 0.76
CA GLU A 81 -3.38 -16.27 -0.26
C GLU A 81 -2.25 -15.73 -1.12
N GLY A 82 -2.64 -15.16 -2.27
CA GLY A 82 -1.71 -14.44 -3.14
C GLY A 82 -0.99 -15.37 -4.11
N TRP A 83 0.32 -15.19 -4.23
CA TRP A 83 1.13 -15.87 -5.22
C TRP A 83 1.52 -17.28 -4.77
N TRP A 84 1.75 -18.17 -5.75
CA TRP A 84 2.13 -19.56 -5.51
C TRP A 84 3.44 -19.74 -4.72
N ASN A 85 4.28 -18.70 -4.65
CA ASN A 85 5.57 -18.69 -3.96
C ASN A 85 5.59 -17.77 -2.72
N ASN A 86 4.44 -17.57 -2.06
CA ASN A 86 4.33 -16.79 -0.84
C ASN A 86 5.17 -17.41 0.29
N LYS A 87 6.19 -16.69 0.75
CA LYS A 87 7.14 -17.11 1.79
C LYS A 87 7.72 -15.89 2.50
N PRO A 88 8.38 -16.02 3.66
CA PRO A 88 8.92 -14.87 4.38
C PRO A 88 9.86 -13.97 3.56
N SER A 89 10.61 -14.51 2.59
CA SER A 89 11.48 -13.74 1.70
C SER A 89 10.80 -13.20 0.44
N ASN A 90 9.55 -13.57 0.18
CA ASN A 90 8.72 -13.06 -0.92
C ASN A 90 7.24 -13.00 -0.48
N PRO A 91 6.90 -12.18 0.54
CA PRO A 91 5.59 -12.23 1.17
C PRO A 91 4.55 -11.45 0.36
N THR A 92 3.44 -12.10 -0.05
CA THR A 92 2.40 -11.41 -0.82
C THR A 92 1.77 -10.25 -0.04
N LEU A 93 1.50 -10.43 1.27
CA LEU A 93 1.03 -9.33 2.13
C LEU A 93 2.05 -8.20 2.25
N GLY A 94 3.35 -8.52 2.30
CA GLY A 94 4.40 -7.51 2.36
C GLY A 94 4.43 -6.65 1.11
N HIS A 95 4.35 -7.26 -0.07
CA HIS A 95 4.21 -6.49 -1.30
C HIS A 95 2.92 -5.66 -1.31
N ALA A 96 1.77 -6.22 -0.95
CA ALA A 96 0.52 -5.46 -0.87
C ALA A 96 0.65 -4.23 0.06
N LEU A 97 1.31 -4.38 1.22
CA LEU A 97 1.59 -3.28 2.14
C LEU A 97 2.51 -2.23 1.52
N GLU A 98 3.60 -2.64 0.89
CA GLU A 98 4.54 -1.74 0.21
C GLU A 98 3.82 -0.89 -0.83
N ARG A 99 2.95 -1.48 -1.66
CA ARG A 99 2.18 -0.74 -2.66
C ARG A 99 1.23 0.26 -2.03
N SER A 100 0.76 -0.01 -0.82
CA SER A 100 -0.33 0.73 -0.16
C SER A 100 0.13 1.92 0.67
N TRP A 101 1.43 2.24 0.76
CA TRP A 101 1.89 3.41 1.52
C TRP A 101 1.19 4.72 1.16
N PRO A 102 0.94 5.06 -0.12
CA PRO A 102 0.22 6.29 -0.45
C PRO A 102 -1.21 6.28 0.10
N VAL A 103 -1.92 5.14 0.01
CA VAL A 103 -3.27 4.99 0.55
C VAL A 103 -3.30 5.11 2.08
N ILE A 104 -2.38 4.43 2.77
CA ILE A 104 -2.27 4.44 4.24
C ILE A 104 -2.06 5.86 4.79
N PHE A 105 -1.28 6.67 4.07
CA PHE A 105 -0.92 8.02 4.51
C PHE A 105 -1.63 9.11 3.72
N ASP A 106 -2.82 8.85 3.17
CA ASP A 106 -3.67 9.83 2.50
C ASP A 106 -3.02 10.64 1.37
N CYS A 107 -2.23 9.95 0.55
CA CYS A 107 -1.60 10.44 -0.67
C CYS A 107 -2.21 9.68 -1.85
N THR A 108 -3.46 9.98 -2.19
CA THR A 108 -4.27 9.14 -3.10
C THR A 108 -4.41 9.70 -4.52
N ASN A 109 -3.80 10.86 -4.82
CA ASN A 109 -3.87 11.47 -6.15
C ASN A 109 -3.15 10.61 -7.22
N TYR A 110 -3.92 9.76 -7.89
CA TYR A 110 -3.45 8.80 -8.90
C TYR A 110 -2.75 9.47 -10.10
N ARG A 111 -3.05 10.74 -10.39
CA ARG A 111 -2.38 11.48 -11.49
C ARG A 111 -0.89 11.63 -11.27
N LYS A 112 -0.42 11.53 -10.01
CA LYS A 112 1.02 11.52 -9.71
C LYS A 112 1.74 10.36 -10.39
N ALA A 113 1.10 9.21 -10.63
CA ALA A 113 1.75 8.13 -11.38
C ALA A 113 2.11 8.53 -12.82
N GLU A 114 1.36 9.45 -13.42
CA GLU A 114 1.60 9.95 -14.79
C GLU A 114 2.63 11.08 -14.81
N THR A 115 2.62 11.94 -13.78
CA THR A 115 3.43 13.17 -13.79
C THR A 115 4.75 13.06 -13.02
N CYS A 116 4.91 12.05 -12.17
CA CYS A 116 6.01 12.00 -11.20
C CYS A 116 7.05 10.90 -11.44
N GLY A 117 6.82 9.97 -12.37
CA GLY A 117 7.76 8.86 -12.65
C GLY A 117 8.24 8.15 -11.38
N GLU A 118 9.54 8.30 -11.07
CA GLU A 118 10.26 7.77 -9.89
C GLU A 118 9.76 8.32 -8.53
N GLY A 119 8.80 9.24 -8.53
CA GLY A 119 8.15 9.76 -7.33
C GLY A 119 8.98 10.78 -6.57
N HIS A 120 10.31 10.68 -6.53
CA HIS A 120 11.17 11.45 -5.61
C HIS A 120 11.16 12.99 -5.75
N ASP A 121 10.62 13.57 -6.82
CA ASP A 121 10.53 15.02 -7.01
C ASP A 121 9.78 15.71 -5.85
N SER A 122 10.24 16.88 -5.44
CA SER A 122 9.62 17.72 -4.40
C SER A 122 8.12 17.97 -4.61
N THR A 123 7.67 18.15 -5.86
CA THR A 123 6.26 18.36 -6.25
C THR A 123 5.44 17.07 -6.21
N CYS A 124 6.14 15.95 -6.28
CA CYS A 124 5.59 14.62 -6.17
C CYS A 124 5.44 14.22 -4.70
N GLN A 125 6.17 14.93 -3.81
CA GLN A 125 5.95 15.16 -2.38
C GLN A 125 4.48 15.00 -1.96
N CYS A 126 4.15 14.20 -0.95
CA CYS A 126 2.91 14.25 -0.18
C CYS A 126 3.33 14.55 1.26
N VAL A 127 4.12 15.61 1.40
CA VAL A 127 4.56 16.19 2.67
C VAL A 127 3.59 17.31 3.03
N ASP A 128 3.45 17.56 4.33
CA ASP A 128 2.47 18.51 4.88
C ASP A 128 3.02 19.93 4.96
#